data_AF-A0A3R9UB21-F1
#
_entry.id   AF-A0A3R9UB21-F1
#
_cell.length_a   1.000
_cell.length_b   1.000
_cell.length_c   1.000
_cell.angle_alpha   90.00
_cell.angle_beta   90.00
_cell.angle_gamma   90.00
#
_symmetry.space_group_name_H-M   'P 1'
#
loop_
_entity.id
_entity.type
_entity.pdbx_description
1 polymer ?
#
loop_
_entity_poly.entity_id
_entity_poly.type
_entity_poly.pdbx_seq_one_letter_code
_entity_poly.pdbx_strand_id
1 'polypeptide(L)'
;MRANSASDSIGKQALTGKRSEQQSIPGTPKARIKVVRPMPLTTSGRLEYVAACECGAKHRHVGAGIKRPPCGSPRYLLCPRGMDCSKLYRDKVSGGAA
;
A
#
# COMPACT_ATOMS: atom_id res chain seq x y z
N MET A 1 -27.60 16.56 41.58
CA MET A 1 -28.55 15.78 40.74
C MET A 1 -27.79 15.24 39.53
N ARG A 2 -28.04 13.97 39.18
CA ARG A 2 -27.39 13.18 38.09
C ARG A 2 -27.77 13.70 36.69
N ALA A 3 -26.86 13.56 35.72
CA ALA A 3 -27.11 12.87 34.44
C ALA A 3 -25.80 12.67 33.65
N ASN A 4 -25.46 11.39 33.40
CA ASN A 4 -24.62 10.95 32.29
C ASN A 4 -25.39 11.14 30.97
N SER A 5 -24.70 11.46 29.87
CA SER A 5 -25.11 11.06 28.52
C SER A 5 -23.91 11.09 27.58
N ALA A 6 -23.45 9.88 27.22
CA ALA A 6 -22.61 9.63 26.06
C ALA A 6 -23.43 9.87 24.78
N SER A 7 -22.81 10.39 23.74
CA SER A 7 -23.30 10.24 22.36
C SER A 7 -22.15 10.31 21.38
N ASP A 8 -21.84 9.12 20.88
CA ASP A 8 -21.09 8.80 19.69
C ASP A 8 -21.61 9.56 18.46
N SER A 9 -20.72 10.00 17.57
CA SER A 9 -21.08 10.42 16.21
C SER A 9 -19.86 10.31 15.30
N ILE A 10 -19.57 9.05 14.97
CA ILE A 10 -18.94 8.64 13.72
C ILE A 10 -19.62 9.35 12.53
N GLY A 11 -18.83 9.93 11.63
CA GLY A 11 -19.28 10.14 10.26
C GLY A 11 -18.77 11.39 9.59
N LYS A 12 -17.74 11.21 8.76
CA LYS A 12 -17.51 11.84 7.44
C LYS A 12 -16.01 11.94 7.15
N GLN A 13 -15.38 10.80 6.86
CA GLN A 13 -14.18 10.85 6.02
C GLN A 13 -14.60 10.56 4.59
N ALA A 14 -14.70 11.65 3.83
CA ALA A 14 -14.94 11.66 2.41
C ALA A 14 -13.93 10.75 1.70
N LEU A 15 -14.46 9.80 0.92
CA LEU A 15 -13.72 9.02 -0.07
C LEU A 15 -13.28 9.95 -1.21
N THR A 16 -12.28 10.80 -0.97
CA THR A 16 -11.59 11.44 -2.10
C THR A 16 -10.58 10.44 -2.62
N GLY A 17 -10.93 9.79 -3.74
CA GLY A 17 -10.00 9.01 -4.55
C GLY A 17 -8.85 9.90 -5.01
N LYS A 18 -7.76 9.92 -4.26
CA LYS A 18 -6.52 10.57 -4.70
C LYS A 18 -5.68 9.54 -5.45
N ARG A 19 -5.73 9.71 -6.77
CA ARG A 19 -4.86 9.18 -7.83
C ARG A 19 -3.53 8.64 -7.30
N SER A 20 -3.17 7.43 -7.76
CA SER A 20 -1.83 6.87 -7.58
C SER A 20 -0.77 7.88 -8.04
N GLU A 21 0.07 8.31 -7.11
CA GLU A 21 1.18 9.23 -7.38
C GLU A 21 2.34 8.43 -7.99
N GLN A 22 2.59 8.63 -9.28
CA GLN A 22 3.73 8.04 -9.98
C GLN A 22 4.99 8.87 -9.70
N GLN A 23 5.80 8.43 -8.73
CA GLN A 23 7.07 9.08 -8.41
C GLN A 23 8.23 8.43 -9.20
N SER A 24 9.01 9.24 -9.92
CA SER A 24 10.13 8.79 -10.75
C SER A 24 11.49 9.08 -10.07
N ILE A 25 12.21 8.07 -9.58
CA ILE A 25 13.49 8.22 -8.84
C ILE A 25 14.71 8.28 -9.78
N PRO A 26 15.55 9.33 -9.84
CA PRO A 26 16.71 9.45 -10.75
C PRO A 26 17.81 8.38 -10.57
N GLY A 27 18.40 7.89 -11.68
CA GLY A 27 19.70 7.18 -11.68
C GLY A 27 19.77 5.70 -12.09
N THR A 28 18.69 5.04 -12.53
CA THR A 28 18.71 3.63 -12.99
C THR A 28 17.91 3.48 -14.28
N PRO A 29 18.05 2.42 -15.09
CA PRO A 29 17.06 2.10 -16.13
C PRO A 29 15.72 1.85 -15.44
N LYS A 30 14.98 2.94 -15.21
CA LYS A 30 13.85 3.00 -14.29
C LYS A 30 12.70 2.22 -14.92
N ALA A 31 12.58 0.94 -14.58
CA ALA A 31 11.27 0.36 -14.49
C ALA A 31 10.47 1.29 -13.56
N ARG A 32 9.57 2.10 -14.13
CA ARG A 32 8.69 2.99 -13.37
C ARG A 32 7.72 2.10 -12.60
N ILE A 33 8.17 1.55 -11.48
CA ILE A 33 7.34 0.75 -10.60
C ILE A 33 6.32 1.68 -9.98
N LYS A 34 5.04 1.34 -10.18
CA LYS A 34 3.93 2.08 -9.58
C LYS A 34 3.96 1.93 -8.07
N VAL A 35 3.88 3.04 -7.36
CA VAL A 35 3.71 3.03 -5.90
C VAL A 35 2.22 2.96 -5.58
N VAL A 36 1.84 1.95 -4.80
CA VAL A 36 0.46 1.73 -4.37
C VAL A 36 0.41 1.86 -2.85
N ARG A 37 -0.58 2.61 -2.36
CA ARG A 37 -0.88 2.73 -0.93
C ARG A 37 -1.91 1.66 -0.55
N PRO A 38 -1.49 0.51 0.03
CA PRO A 38 -2.44 -0.51 0.43
C PRO A 38 -3.26 -0.13 1.64
N MET A 39 -4.37 -0.84 1.79
CA MET A 39 -5.06 -0.96 3.06
C MET A 39 -4.46 -2.13 3.86
N PRO A 40 -4.03 -1.92 5.11
CA PRO A 40 -3.61 -3.01 5.99
C PRO A 40 -4.84 -3.85 6.38
N LEU A 41 -4.65 -5.16 6.46
CA LEU A 41 -5.65 -6.13 6.88
C LEU A 41 -4.97 -7.15 7.80
N THR A 42 -5.52 -7.39 8.98
CA THR A 42 -5.02 -8.45 9.87
C THR A 42 -5.86 -9.70 9.63
N THR A 43 -5.23 -10.76 9.14
CA THR A 43 -5.87 -12.06 8.91
C THR A 43 -5.13 -13.11 9.74
N SER A 44 -5.84 -13.80 10.64
CA SER A 44 -5.26 -14.89 11.46
C SER A 44 -3.95 -14.50 12.18
N GLY A 45 -3.89 -13.28 12.74
CA GLY A 45 -2.71 -12.76 13.44
C GLY A 45 -1.56 -12.30 12.53
N ARG A 46 -1.71 -12.34 11.21
CA ARG A 46 -0.72 -11.85 10.24
C ARG A 46 -1.17 -10.55 9.59
N LEU A 47 -0.22 -9.64 9.38
CA LEU A 47 -0.45 -8.39 8.67
C LEU A 47 -0.34 -8.62 7.15
N GLU A 48 -1.48 -8.48 6.49
CA GLU A 48 -1.64 -8.50 5.05
C GLU A 48 -1.94 -7.09 4.53
N TYR A 49 -1.75 -6.91 3.23
CA TYR A 49 -1.99 -5.67 2.53
C TYR A 49 -2.85 -5.92 1.31
N VAL A 50 -3.95 -5.19 1.21
CA VAL A 50 -4.82 -5.18 0.03
C VAL A 50 -4.44 -4.00 -0.85
N ALA A 51 -4.06 -4.27 -2.10
CA ALA A 51 -3.72 -3.25 -3.10
C ALA A 51 -4.63 -3.33 -4.32
N ALA A 52 -5.00 -2.16 -4.85
CA ALA A 52 -5.66 -2.06 -6.15
C ALA A 52 -4.64 -2.35 -7.27
N CYS A 53 -5.00 -3.27 -8.15
CA CYS A 53 -4.18 -3.67 -9.28
C CYS A 53 -4.67 -3.03 -10.58
N GLU A 54 -3.80 -3.02 -11.59
CA GLU A 54 -4.12 -2.47 -12.91
C GLU A 54 -5.05 -3.39 -13.72
N CYS A 55 -5.16 -4.67 -13.34
CA CYS A 55 -6.17 -5.58 -13.88
C CYS A 55 -7.61 -5.25 -13.43
N GLY A 56 -7.81 -4.22 -12.60
CA GLY A 56 -9.12 -3.84 -12.05
C GLY A 56 -9.51 -4.59 -10.77
N ALA A 57 -8.79 -5.64 -10.40
CA ALA A 57 -9.02 -6.39 -9.16
C ALA A 57 -8.22 -5.83 -7.97
N LYS A 58 -8.60 -6.25 -6.75
CA LYS A 58 -7.79 -6.04 -5.54
C LYS A 58 -7.02 -7.32 -5.22
N HIS A 59 -5.72 -7.20 -4.97
CA HIS A 59 -4.87 -8.33 -4.60
C HIS A 59 -4.37 -8.19 -3.16
N ARG A 60 -4.27 -9.34 -2.49
CA ARG A 60 -3.70 -9.46 -1.15
C ARG A 60 -2.23 -9.86 -1.24
N HIS A 61 -1.41 -9.23 -0.42
CA HIS A 61 0.00 -9.54 -0.27
C HIS A 61 0.39 -9.55 1.20
N VAL A 62 1.24 -10.49 1.58
CA VAL A 62 1.85 -10.48 2.92
C VAL A 62 3.06 -9.55 2.89
N GLY A 63 3.09 -8.56 3.80
CA GLY A 63 4.19 -7.60 3.93
C GLY A 63 4.29 -6.53 2.84
N ALA A 64 5.04 -5.46 3.13
CA ALA A 64 5.30 -4.35 2.21
C ALA A 64 6.43 -4.67 1.21
N GLY A 65 6.59 -3.81 0.18
CA GLY A 65 7.69 -3.87 -0.78
C GLY A 65 7.25 -4.13 -2.22
N ILE A 66 8.21 -4.44 -3.10
CA ILE A 66 7.91 -4.76 -4.50
C ILE A 66 7.23 -6.12 -4.56
N LYS A 67 6.01 -6.17 -5.12
CA LYS A 67 5.26 -7.42 -5.31
C LYS A 67 4.88 -7.61 -6.77
N ARG A 68 4.75 -8.88 -7.14
CA ARG A 68 4.15 -9.32 -8.40
C ARG A 68 2.73 -9.79 -8.09
N PRO A 69 1.69 -9.18 -8.70
CA PRO A 69 0.33 -9.68 -8.53
C PRO A 69 0.14 -11.04 -9.23
N PRO A 70 -0.80 -11.87 -8.76
CA PRO A 70 -1.07 -13.18 -9.36
C PRO A 70 -1.72 -13.09 -10.75
N CYS A 71 -2.32 -11.95 -11.10
CA CYS A 71 -2.98 -11.73 -12.40
C CYS A 71 -2.04 -11.48 -13.58
N GLY A 72 -0.71 -11.54 -13.38
CA GLY A 72 0.28 -11.28 -14.42
C GLY A 72 0.52 -9.80 -14.75
N SER A 73 -0.20 -8.86 -14.10
CA SER A 73 0.09 -7.42 -14.24
C SER A 73 1.52 -7.06 -13.78
N PRO A 74 2.07 -5.91 -14.24
CA PRO A 74 3.38 -5.46 -13.83
C PRO A 74 3.55 -5.38 -12.30
N ARG A 75 4.81 -5.48 -11.86
CA ARG A 75 5.16 -5.35 -10.44
C ARG A 75 4.83 -3.94 -9.94
N TYR A 76 4.41 -3.85 -8.68
CA TYR A 76 4.16 -2.58 -8.01
C TYR A 76 4.78 -2.56 -6.61
N LEU A 77 5.06 -1.37 -6.10
CA LEU A 77 5.58 -1.14 -4.76
C LEU A 77 4.42 -0.94 -3.79
N LEU A 78 4.21 -1.89 -2.88
CA LEU A 78 3.31 -1.75 -1.75
C LEU A 78 3.97 -0.92 -0.66
N CYS A 79 3.56 0.33 -0.53
CA CYS A 79 4.08 1.25 0.46
C CYS A 79 2.98 1.70 1.45
N PRO A 80 2.83 1.02 2.60
CA PRO A 80 1.91 1.41 3.65
C PRO A 80 2.11 2.86 4.11
N ARG A 81 1.09 3.47 4.71
CA ARG A 81 1.22 4.82 5.28
C ARG A 81 2.21 4.80 6.44
N GLY A 82 3.00 5.87 6.57
CA GLY A 82 4.04 5.99 7.59
C GLY A 82 5.38 5.33 7.24
N MET A 83 5.52 4.72 6.07
CA MET A 83 6.80 4.17 5.58
C MET A 83 7.42 5.06 4.50
N ASP A 84 8.76 5.15 4.50
CA ASP A 84 9.52 5.76 3.39
C ASP A 84 9.56 4.80 2.20
N CYS A 85 8.79 5.12 1.16
CA CYS A 85 8.70 4.32 -0.05
C CYS A 85 10.02 4.25 -0.82
N SER A 86 10.85 5.29 -0.76
CA SER A 86 12.15 5.32 -1.43
C SER A 86 13.15 4.39 -0.75
N LYS A 87 13.14 4.37 0.59
CA LYS A 87 13.92 3.40 1.37
C LYS A 87 13.43 1.98 1.12
N LEU A 88 12.11 1.75 1.20
CA LEU A 88 11.50 0.44 0.93
C LEU A 88 11.83 -0.11 -0.46
N TYR A 89 11.84 0.77 -1.48
CA TYR A 89 12.24 0.42 -2.83
C TYR A 89 13.72 0.05 -2.90
N ARG A 90 14.61 0.87 -2.33
CA ARG A 90 16.05 0.59 -2.27
C ARG A 90 16.35 -0.73 -1.57
N ASP A 91 15.80 -0.95 -0.39
CA ASP A 91 16.03 -2.17 0.40
C ASP A 91 15.63 -3.43 -0.38
N LYS A 92 14.55 -3.37 -1.17
CA LYS A 92 14.08 -4.51 -1.99
C LYS A 92 14.77 -4.66 -3.34
N VAL A 93 15.31 -3.60 -3.92
CA VAL A 93 16.10 -3.66 -5.16
C VAL A 93 17.54 -4.09 -4.85
N SER A 94 18.11 -3.60 -3.76
CA SER A 94 19.47 -3.92 -3.30
C SER A 94 19.59 -5.28 -2.63
N GLY A 95 18.49 -5.84 -2.10
CA GLY A 95 18.44 -7.19 -1.51
C GLY A 95 18.27 -8.32 -2.54
N GLY A 96 18.47 -8.07 -3.84
CA GLY A 96 18.31 -9.04 -4.93
C GLY A 96 19.58 -9.83 -5.26
N ALA A 97 20.38 -10.20 -4.26
CA ALA A 97 21.51 -11.12 -4.39
C ALA A 97 21.53 -12.08 -3.20
N ALA A 98 20.84 -13.20 -3.35
CA ALA A 98 21.05 -14.44 -2.60
C ALA A 98 20.62 -15.59 -3.49
#